data_AF-A0A7S2P8U3-F1
#
_entry.id   AF-A0A7S2P8U3-F1
#
_cell.length_a   1.000
_cell.length_b   1.000
_cell.length_c   1.000
_cell.angle_alpha   90.00
_cell.angle_beta   90.00
_cell.angle_gamma   90.00
#
_symmetry.space_group_name_H-M   'P 1'
#
loop_
_entity.id
_entity.type
_entity.pdbx_description
1 polymer ?
#
loop_
_entity_poly.entity_id
_entity_poly.type
_entity_poly.pdbx_seq_one_letter_code
_entity_poly.pdbx_strand_id
1 'polypeptide(L)'
;PDGCLADQMMFGCMLLQIGGKTILLDSCLGEVNTPDYVPLVGEGPGRLMYPLLDSLRDHARVAPEEVDVVVHTHLHPDHIGWNVRHPPDGSGGKPVVTFPRAKHVIQRAEWL
;
A
#
# COMPACT_ATOMS: atom_id res chain seq x y z
N PRO A 1 30.44 18.23 3.27
CA PRO A 1 29.03 17.82 3.06
C PRO A 1 28.65 16.77 4.09
N ASP A 2 27.48 16.91 4.70
CA ASP A 2 26.94 15.98 5.71
C ASP A 2 26.44 14.65 5.12
N GLY A 3 26.41 14.53 3.79
CA GLY A 3 26.07 13.30 3.08
C GLY A 3 24.57 13.11 2.87
N CYS A 4 23.74 14.08 3.27
CA CYS A 4 22.30 14.04 3.06
C CYS A 4 21.94 14.46 1.63
N LEU A 5 21.26 13.58 0.89
CA LEU A 5 20.59 13.95 -0.35
C LEU A 5 19.16 14.41 0.00
N ALA A 6 18.75 15.56 -0.53
CA ALA A 6 17.46 16.18 -0.26
C ALA A 6 16.32 15.64 -1.15
N ASP A 7 16.59 14.59 -1.94
CA ASP A 7 15.65 14.07 -2.92
C ASP A 7 14.60 13.17 -2.25
N GLN A 8 13.32 13.42 -2.58
CA GLN A 8 12.19 12.65 -2.06
C GLN A 8 12.07 11.31 -2.80
N MET A 9 12.14 10.20 -2.07
CA MET A 9 11.79 8.88 -2.61
C MET A 9 10.28 8.75 -2.78
N MET A 10 9.85 8.28 -3.95
CA MET A 10 8.45 8.00 -4.25
C MET A 10 8.18 6.50 -4.14
N PHE A 11 7.30 6.12 -3.21
CA PHE A 11 6.70 4.77 -3.15
C PHE A 11 5.38 4.75 -3.90
N GLY A 12 5.19 3.78 -4.78
CA GLY A 12 3.98 3.66 -5.58
C GLY A 12 3.70 2.21 -5.98
N CYS A 13 2.51 2.00 -6.50
CA CYS A 13 2.04 0.73 -7.01
C CYS A 13 1.48 0.91 -8.43
N MET A 14 1.18 -0.20 -9.10
CA MET A 14 0.50 -0.18 -10.40
C MET A 14 -0.80 -0.96 -10.37
N LEU A 15 -1.84 -0.42 -11.01
CA LEU A 15 -3.08 -1.13 -11.28
C LEU A 15 -3.11 -1.55 -12.75
N LEU A 16 -3.37 -2.84 -13.00
CA LEU A 16 -3.55 -3.38 -14.34
C LEU A 16 -4.96 -3.96 -14.47
N GLN A 17 -5.64 -3.59 -15.56
CA GLN A 17 -6.93 -4.18 -15.95
C GLN A 17 -6.74 -4.93 -17.26
N ILE A 18 -6.62 -6.25 -17.15
CA ILE A 18 -6.30 -7.12 -18.29
C ILE A 18 -7.04 -8.45 -18.19
N GLY A 19 -7.55 -8.95 -19.32
CA GLY A 19 -8.26 -10.23 -19.35
C GLY A 19 -9.49 -10.29 -18.44
N GLY A 20 -10.15 -9.15 -18.22
CA GLY A 20 -11.30 -9.03 -17.30
C GLY A 20 -10.94 -9.13 -15.82
N LYS A 21 -9.66 -8.98 -15.45
CA LYS A 21 -9.19 -8.99 -14.07
C LYS A 21 -8.64 -7.63 -13.66
N THR A 22 -8.83 -7.30 -12.39
CA THR A 22 -8.21 -6.16 -11.72
C THR A 22 -7.02 -6.67 -10.90
N ILE A 23 -5.81 -6.30 -11.31
CA ILE A 23 -4.56 -6.78 -10.73
C ILE A 23 -3.81 -5.59 -10.15
N LEU A 24 -3.42 -5.69 -8.89
CA LEU A 24 -2.63 -4.70 -8.20
C LEU A 24 -1.18 -5.23 -8.03
N LEU A 25 -0.19 -4.44 -8.45
CA LEU A 25 1.24 -4.70 -8.22
C LEU A 25 1.70 -3.84 -7.04
N ASP A 26 2.00 -4.48 -5.92
CA ASP A 26 2.25 -3.90 -4.61
C ASP A 26 1.09 -3.03 -4.06
N SER A 27 1.17 -2.70 -2.78
CA SER A 27 0.10 -2.06 -2.03
C SER A 27 0.56 -0.83 -1.24
N CYS A 28 1.72 -0.24 -1.59
CA CYS A 28 2.23 0.97 -0.95
C CYS A 28 2.41 0.84 0.59
N LEU A 29 2.63 1.97 1.26
CA LEU A 29 3.04 2.05 2.68
C LEU A 29 1.90 1.84 3.71
N GLY A 30 0.65 1.64 3.28
CA GLY A 30 -0.46 1.42 4.20
C GLY A 30 -0.90 2.65 4.98
N GLU A 31 -1.53 2.40 6.12
CA GLU A 31 -1.86 3.44 7.09
C GLU A 31 -0.60 3.78 7.89
N VAL A 32 0.10 4.86 7.51
CA VAL A 32 1.24 5.37 8.27
C VAL A 32 0.72 6.01 9.55
N ASN A 33 0.81 5.28 10.66
CA ASN A 33 0.26 5.75 11.93
C ASN A 33 1.12 5.32 13.13
N THR A 34 2.44 5.56 13.08
CA THR A 34 3.25 5.43 14.30
C THR A 34 4.06 6.71 14.58
N PRO A 35 4.06 7.20 15.83
CA PRO A 35 4.94 8.29 16.27
C PRO A 35 6.43 7.98 16.11
N ASP A 36 6.77 6.68 16.11
CA ASP A 36 8.13 6.16 16.06
C ASP A 36 8.62 5.85 14.63
N TYR A 37 7.75 5.96 13.61
CA TYR A 37 8.22 6.02 12.22
C TYR A 37 8.80 7.41 12.00
N VAL A 38 10.09 7.54 12.35
CA VAL A 38 10.94 8.65 11.94
C VAL A 38 10.62 8.97 10.48
N PRO A 39 10.43 10.26 10.10
CA PRO A 39 10.04 10.58 8.74
C PRO A 39 11.14 10.08 7.78
N LEU A 40 10.92 8.91 7.18
CA LEU A 40 11.57 8.52 5.92
C LEU A 40 11.25 9.55 4.82
N VAL A 41 10.29 10.43 5.09
CA VAL A 41 9.86 11.59 4.33
C VAL A 41 9.76 12.79 5.29
N GLY A 42 10.88 13.50 5.50
CA GLY A 42 11.06 14.86 6.08
C GLY A 42 10.06 15.44 7.11
N GLU A 43 10.57 16.20 8.08
CA GLU A 43 9.73 16.99 8.99
C GLU A 43 8.87 18.01 8.23
N GLY A 44 7.55 17.85 8.35
CA GLY A 44 6.52 18.67 7.73
C GLY A 44 5.17 17.96 7.89
N PRO A 45 4.01 18.64 7.75
CA PRO A 45 2.72 17.97 7.88
C PRO A 45 2.68 16.79 6.92
N GLY A 46 2.75 15.58 7.48
CA GLY A 46 2.91 14.28 6.81
C GLY A 46 1.72 13.94 5.92
N ARG A 47 1.60 14.68 4.82
CA ARG A 47 0.48 14.68 3.88
C ARG A 47 0.90 14.24 2.48
N LEU A 48 1.98 13.48 2.39
CA LEU A 48 2.49 12.84 1.18
C LEU A 48 2.57 11.36 1.54
N MET A 49 1.82 10.44 0.94
CA MET A 49 1.47 10.31 -0.47
C MET A 49 0.05 9.74 -0.62
N TYR A 50 -0.55 9.95 -1.79
CA TYR A 50 -1.89 9.51 -2.16
C TYR A 50 -2.25 8.15 -1.54
N PRO A 51 -3.22 8.10 -0.61
CA PRO A 51 -3.60 6.84 0.00
C PRO A 51 -4.18 5.97 -1.10
N LEU A 52 -3.59 4.79 -1.30
CA LEU A 52 -3.92 3.86 -2.38
C LEU A 52 -5.43 3.72 -2.60
N LEU A 53 -6.19 3.62 -1.51
CA LEU A 53 -7.63 3.45 -1.56
C LEU A 53 -8.36 4.66 -2.16
N ASP A 54 -7.90 5.88 -1.89
CA ASP A 54 -8.44 7.08 -2.54
C ASP A 54 -8.06 7.09 -4.02
N SER A 55 -6.83 6.71 -4.38
CA SER A 55 -6.44 6.64 -5.79
C SER A 55 -7.23 5.58 -6.57
N LEU A 56 -7.47 4.41 -5.97
CA LEU A 56 -8.34 3.38 -6.55
C LEU A 56 -9.76 3.91 -6.74
N ARG A 57 -10.34 4.58 -5.74
CA ARG A 57 -11.69 5.16 -5.82
C ARG A 57 -11.79 6.31 -6.83
N ASP A 58 -10.87 7.25 -6.79
CA ASP A 58 -11.00 8.54 -7.45
C ASP A 58 -10.51 8.51 -8.90
N HIS A 59 -9.46 7.72 -9.17
CA HIS A 59 -8.84 7.63 -10.50
C HIS A 59 -9.20 6.36 -11.26
N ALA A 60 -9.34 5.22 -10.58
CA ALA A 60 -9.65 3.93 -11.22
C ALA A 60 -11.11 3.50 -11.08
N ARG A 61 -11.87 4.11 -10.17
CA ARG A 61 -13.25 3.69 -9.82
C ARG A 61 -13.32 2.22 -9.39
N VAL A 62 -12.30 1.74 -8.70
CA VAL A 62 -12.16 0.35 -8.21
C VAL A 62 -12.28 0.35 -6.69
N ALA A 63 -13.18 -0.47 -6.16
CA ALA A 63 -13.25 -0.78 -4.74
C ALA A 63 -12.24 -1.88 -4.36
N PRO A 64 -11.76 -1.94 -3.11
CA PRO A 64 -10.80 -2.97 -2.68
C PRO A 64 -11.31 -4.41 -2.90
N GLU A 65 -12.60 -4.62 -2.77
CA GLU A 65 -13.24 -5.91 -3.02
C GLU A 65 -13.12 -6.31 -4.49
N GLU A 66 -13.04 -5.36 -5.42
CA GLU A 66 -12.93 -5.59 -6.87
C GLU A 66 -11.54 -6.00 -7.35
N VAL A 67 -10.54 -6.00 -6.47
CA VAL A 67 -9.21 -6.51 -6.78
C VAL A 67 -9.21 -8.04 -6.76
N ASP A 68 -8.84 -8.64 -7.90
CA ASP A 68 -8.79 -10.10 -8.06
C ASP A 68 -7.44 -10.68 -7.63
N VAL A 69 -6.36 -9.93 -7.80
CA VAL A 69 -4.98 -10.39 -7.56
C VAL A 69 -4.15 -9.24 -7.01
N VAL A 70 -3.37 -9.51 -5.96
CA VAL A 70 -2.29 -8.64 -5.51
C VAL A 70 -0.97 -9.37 -5.73
N VAL A 71 -0.08 -8.81 -6.55
CA VAL A 71 1.26 -9.33 -6.80
C VAL A 71 2.25 -8.52 -5.96
N HIS A 72 3.02 -9.20 -5.12
CA HIS A 72 4.08 -8.59 -4.33
C HIS A 72 5.41 -8.72 -5.07
N THR A 73 6.07 -7.59 -5.33
CA THR A 73 7.44 -7.60 -5.84
C THR A 73 8.40 -8.17 -4.81
N HIS A 74 8.23 -7.75 -3.55
CA HIS A 74 8.93 -8.23 -2.34
C HIS A 74 8.15 -7.82 -1.08
N LEU A 75 8.61 -8.23 0.11
CA LEU A 75 7.88 -8.04 1.38
C LEU A 75 8.33 -6.85 2.25
N HIS A 76 8.85 -5.78 1.66
CA HIS A 76 9.14 -4.57 2.44
C HIS A 76 7.87 -3.76 2.78
N PRO A 77 7.87 -3.01 3.90
CA PRO A 77 6.68 -2.29 4.39
C PRO A 77 6.04 -1.33 3.38
N ASP A 78 6.84 -0.70 2.54
CA ASP A 78 6.42 0.21 1.48
C ASP A 78 5.75 -0.48 0.28
N HIS A 79 5.75 -1.81 0.25
CA HIS A 79 5.09 -2.63 -0.77
C HIS A 79 3.88 -3.40 -0.23
N ILE A 80 3.82 -3.67 1.07
CA ILE A 80 2.79 -4.53 1.67
C ILE A 80 1.86 -3.82 2.64
N GLY A 81 2.04 -2.51 2.83
CA GLY A 81 1.39 -1.76 3.89
C GLY A 81 -0.13 -1.75 3.79
N TRP A 82 -0.73 -1.67 2.59
CA TRP A 82 -2.19 -1.76 2.45
C TRP A 82 -2.71 -3.21 2.35
N ASN A 83 -1.92 -4.25 2.60
CA ASN A 83 -2.46 -5.62 2.66
C ASN A 83 -3.50 -5.78 3.79
N VAL A 84 -3.30 -5.05 4.88
CA VAL A 84 -4.22 -4.94 6.00
C VAL A 84 -4.51 -3.47 6.32
N ARG A 85 -5.65 -3.22 6.94
CA ARG A 85 -6.05 -1.89 7.40
C ARG A 85 -6.81 -1.97 8.72
N HIS A 86 -6.95 -0.84 9.40
CA HIS A 86 -7.84 -0.74 10.54
C HIS A 86 -9.31 -1.04 10.12
N PRO A 87 -10.11 -1.61 11.03
CA PRO A 87 -11.54 -1.77 10.80
C PRO A 87 -12.20 -0.44 10.37
N PRO A 88 -12.99 -0.44 9.27
CA PRO A 88 -13.66 0.78 8.80
C PRO A 88 -14.65 1.38 9.79
N ASP A 89 -15.10 0.59 10.77
CA ASP A 89 -16.01 1.01 11.84
C ASP A 89 -15.33 1.81 12.95
N GLY A 90 -14.00 1.96 12.91
CA GLY A 90 -13.22 2.68 13.91
C GLY A 90 -13.17 1.99 15.27
N SER A 91 -13.55 0.71 15.35
CA SER A 91 -13.68 -0.03 16.62
C SER A 91 -12.37 -0.29 17.36
N GLY A 92 -11.21 0.03 16.77
CA GLY A 92 -9.90 -0.39 17.30
C GLY A 92 -9.73 -1.91 17.34
N GLY A 93 -10.59 -2.64 16.63
CA GLY A 93 -10.54 -4.10 16.52
C GLY A 93 -9.31 -4.58 15.74
N LYS A 94 -9.22 -5.91 15.56
CA LYS A 94 -8.10 -6.52 14.83
C LYS A 94 -8.04 -5.98 13.38
N PRO A 95 -6.83 -5.81 12.81
CA PRO A 95 -6.68 -5.44 11.41
C PRO A 95 -7.46 -6.37 10.49
N VAL A 96 -8.06 -5.81 9.45
CA VAL A 96 -8.82 -6.55 8.43
C VAL A 96 -8.05 -6.56 7.11
N VAL A 97 -8.24 -7.61 6.32
CA VAL A 97 -7.64 -7.70 4.97
C VAL A 97 -8.28 -6.65 4.07
N THR A 98 -7.46 -5.85 3.40
CA THR A 98 -7.94 -4.75 2.54
C THR A 98 -8.55 -5.25 1.25
N PHE A 99 -7.98 -6.30 0.65
CA PHE A 99 -8.40 -6.88 -0.63
C PHE A 99 -8.97 -8.29 -0.42
N PRO A 100 -10.18 -8.42 0.14
CA PRO A 100 -10.66 -9.69 0.71
C PRO A 100 -10.92 -10.79 -0.34
N ARG A 101 -11.13 -10.42 -1.61
CA ARG A 101 -11.32 -11.39 -2.71
C ARG A 101 -10.02 -11.72 -3.44
N ALA A 102 -8.95 -10.96 -3.19
CA ALA A 102 -7.75 -11.07 -3.98
C ALA A 102 -6.95 -12.32 -3.63
N LYS A 103 -6.39 -12.96 -4.65
CA LYS A 103 -5.29 -13.91 -4.45
C LYS A 103 -3.99 -13.12 -4.29
N HIS A 104 -3.30 -13.31 -3.18
CA HIS A 104 -1.97 -12.73 -2.98
C HIS A 104 -0.91 -13.65 -3.59
N VAL A 105 -0.09 -13.11 -4.48
CA VAL A 105 0.99 -13.81 -5.16
C VAL A 105 2.31 -13.22 -4.70
N ILE A 106 3.19 -14.08 -4.20
CA ILE A 106 4.52 -13.73 -3.74
C ILE A 106 5.54 -14.67 -4.37
N GLN A 107 6.72 -14.16 -4.67
CA GLN A 107 7.83 -15.00 -5.07
C GLN A 107 8.24 -15.94 -3.93
N ARG A 108 8.47 -17.22 -4.23
CA ARG A 108 8.88 -18.20 -3.20
C ARG A 108 10.11 -17.75 -2.40
N ALA A 109 11.04 -17.04 -3.03
CA ALA A 109 12.26 -16.56 -2.39
C ALA A 109 12.01 -15.55 -1.26
N GLU A 110 10.92 -14.78 -1.34
CA GLU A 110 10.55 -13.74 -0.37
C GLU A 110 9.78 -14.30 0.83
N TRP A 111 9.39 -15.57 0.81
CA TRP A 111 8.54 -16.18 1.84
C TRP A 111 9.33 -16.81 3.01
N LEU A 112 10.67 -16.77 2.97
CA LEU A 112 11.54 -17.57 3.84
C LEU A 112 12.08 -16.80 5.04
#